data_AF-A0A0F9C7Z0-F1
#
_entry.id   AF-A0A0F9C7Z0-F1
#
_cell.length_a   1.000
_cell.length_b   1.000
_cell.length_c   1.000
_cell.angle_alpha   90.00
_cell.angle_beta   90.00
_cell.angle_gamma   90.00
#
_symmetry.space_group_name_H-M   'P 1'
#
loop_
_entity.id
_entity.type
_entity.pdbx_description
1 polymer ?
#
loop_
_entity_poly.entity_id
_entity_poly.type
_entity_poly.pdbx_seq_one_letter_code
_entity_poly.pdbx_strand_id
1 'polypeptide(L)' 'MKLIIQIPCLNEEQTLPITLSDLPRRMEGFDEVEWLVVDDGSTDRTIQVARKHGV' A
#
# COMPACT_ATOMS: atom_id res chain seq x y z
N MET A 1 14.34 14.22 1.86
CA MET A 1 14.43 12.76 2.05
C MET A 1 13.09 12.12 1.74
N LYS A 2 13.07 10.96 1.06
CA LYS A 2 11.84 10.24 0.68
C LYS A 2 11.65 9.01 1.57
N LEU A 3 10.44 8.82 2.09
CA LEU A 3 10.03 7.62 2.82
C LEU A 3 9.28 6.69 1.86
N ILE A 4 9.67 5.43 1.82
CA ILE A 4 8.95 4.38 1.08
C ILE A 4 8.41 3.39 2.09
N ILE A 5 7.09 3.23 2.14
CA ILE A 5 6.41 2.23 2.97
C ILE A 5 6.12 1.02 2.08
N GLN A 6 6.83 -0.08 2.33
CA GLN A 6 6.63 -1.32 1.60
C GLN A 6 5.56 -2.18 2.27
N ILE A 7 4.61 -2.66 1.48
CA ILE A 7 3.45 -3.42 1.93
C ILE A 7 3.44 -4.74 1.16
N PRO A 8 4.05 -5.82 1.69
CA PRO A 8 3.92 -7.14 1.09
C PRO A 8 2.48 -7.64 1.25
N CYS A 9 1.92 -8.24 0.21
CA CYS A 9 0.55 -8.73 0.20
C CYS A 9 0.44 -10.12 -0.41
N LEU A 10 -0.34 -11.00 0.23
CA LEU A 10 -0.77 -12.29 -0.31
C LEU A 10 -2.25 -12.51 0.02
N ASN A 11 -3.12 -12.32 -0.96
CA ASN A 11 -4.58 -12.43 -0.83
C ASN A 11 -5.20 -11.50 0.24
N GLU A 12 -4.86 -10.22 0.17
CA GLU A 12 -5.28 -9.17 1.11
C GLU A 12 -6.44 -8.32 0.54
N GLU A 13 -7.31 -8.84 -0.35
CA GLU A 13 -8.36 -8.00 -0.99
C GLU A 13 -9.29 -7.28 0.00
N GLN A 14 -9.47 -7.84 1.20
CA GLN A 14 -10.39 -7.32 2.24
C GLN A 14 -9.68 -6.39 3.23
N THR A 15 -8.39 -6.61 3.45
CA THR A 15 -7.58 -6.03 4.52
C THR A 15 -6.68 -4.91 4.02
N LEU A 16 -6.19 -5.00 2.78
CA LEU A 16 -5.37 -3.95 2.15
C LEU A 16 -6.04 -2.56 2.19
N PRO A 17 -7.36 -2.39 1.93
CA PRO A 17 -8.01 -1.08 2.05
C PRO A 17 -7.88 -0.45 3.43
N ILE A 18 -7.95 -1.26 4.49
CA ILE A 18 -7.87 -0.83 5.88
C ILE A 18 -6.43 -0.39 6.19
N THR A 19 -5.45 -1.21 5.78
CA THR A 19 -4.03 -0.84 5.90
C THR A 19 -3.74 0.48 5.19
N LEU A 20 -4.22 0.64 3.95
CA LEU A 20 -4.02 1.87 3.18
C LEU A 20 -4.77 3.08 3.78
N SER A 21 -5.91 2.90 4.46
CA SER A 21 -6.59 4.02 5.12
C SER A 21 -5.85 4.52 6.36
N ASP A 22 -5.11 3.64 7.03
CA ASP A 22 -4.42 3.94 8.28
C ASP A 22 -3.00 4.48 8.05
N LEU A 23 -2.44 4.27 6.86
CA LEU A 23 -1.10 4.75 6.51
C LEU A 23 -1.08 6.26 6.19
N PRO A 24 -0.01 6.98 6.57
CA PRO A 24 0.12 8.38 6.28
C PRO A 24 0.49 8.63 4.81
N ARG A 25 -0.10 9.67 4.22
CA ARG A 25 0.32 10.23 2.91
C ARG A 25 1.40 11.31 3.03
N ARG A 26 1.66 11.80 4.24
CA ARG A 26 2.67 12.81 4.58
C ARG A 26 3.21 12.53 5.98
N MET A 27 4.49 12.78 6.20
CA MET A 27 5.14 12.56 7.49
C MET A 27 6.19 13.66 7.75
N GLU A 28 6.20 14.22 8.95
CA GLU A 28 7.20 15.21 9.34
C GLU A 28 8.61 14.62 9.22
N GLY A 29 9.56 15.40 8.69
CA GLY A 29 10.93 14.95 8.43
C GLY A 29 11.14 14.27 7.05
N PHE A 30 10.09 14.10 6.25
CA PHE A 30 10.17 13.58 4.88
C PHE A 30 9.51 14.53 3.88
N ASP A 31 10.14 14.69 2.71
CA ASP A 31 9.62 15.53 1.63
C ASP A 31 8.49 14.82 0.87
N GLU A 32 8.52 13.49 0.84
CA GLU A 32 7.60 12.64 0.12
C GLU A 32 7.41 11.31 0.86
N VAL A 33 6.17 10.80 0.85
CA VAL A 33 5.84 9.43 1.27
C VAL A 33 5.27 8.70 0.06
N GLU A 34 5.91 7.61 -0.34
CA GLU A 34 5.42 6.71 -1.39
C GLU A 34 5.07 5.34 -0.77
N TRP A 35 3.99 4.75 -1.26
CA TRP A 35 3.58 3.40 -0.87
C TRP A 35 3.95 2.43 -1.99
N LEU A 36 4.58 1.31 -1.63
CA LEU A 36 4.97 0.26 -2.55
C LEU A 36 4.30 -1.05 -2.13
N VAL A 37 3.24 -1.44 -2.84
CA VAL A 37 2.62 -2.76 -2.66
C VAL A 37 3.43 -3.80 -3.43
N VAL A 38 3.87 -4.84 -2.74
CA VAL A 38 4.59 -5.97 -3.32
C VAL A 38 3.68 -7.19 -3.25
N ASP A 39 3.16 -7.60 -4.41
CA ASP A 39 2.33 -8.80 -4.50
C ASP A 39 3.19 -10.08 -4.44
N ASP A 40 2.85 -10.98 -3.54
CA ASP A 40 3.54 -12.26 -3.29
C ASP A 40 2.80 -13.45 -3.94
N GLY A 41 2.18 -13.21 -5.10
CA GLY A 41 1.44 -14.23 -5.84
C GLY A 41 -0.02 -14.35 -5.40
N SER A 42 -0.70 -13.22 -5.19
CA SER A 42 -2.13 -13.24 -4.86
C SER A 42 -2.96 -13.84 -5.98
N THR A 43 -4.00 -14.57 -5.60
CA THR A 43 -4.99 -15.20 -6.49
C THR A 43 -6.38 -14.55 -6.40
N ASP A 44 -6.54 -13.60 -5.49
CA ASP A 44 -7.74 -12.81 -5.29
C ASP A 44 -7.62 -11.43 -6.00
N ARG A 45 -8.40 -10.44 -5.55
CA ARG A 45 -8.41 -9.09 -6.15
C ARG A 45 -7.44 -8.09 -5.50
N THR A 46 -6.44 -8.54 -4.75
CA THR A 46 -5.46 -7.69 -4.05
C THR A 46 -4.89 -6.60 -4.96
N ILE A 47 -4.41 -6.96 -6.16
CA ILE A 47 -3.79 -6.02 -7.10
C ILE A 47 -4.80 -4.98 -7.60
N GLN A 48 -6.04 -5.39 -7.92
CA GLN A 48 -7.08 -4.47 -8.37
C GLN A 48 -7.49 -3.51 -7.25
N VAL A 49 -7.51 -3.99 -6.01
CA VAL A 49 -7.78 -3.18 -4.82
C VAL A 49 -6.67 -2.15 -4.60
N ALA A 50 -5.39 -2.54 -4.68
CA ALA A 50 -4.26 -1.63 -4.57
C ALA A 50 -4.37 -0.46 -5.57
N ARG A 51 -4.58 -0.78 -6.85
CA ARG A 51 -4.73 0.21 -7.94
C ARG A 51 -5.89 1.18 -7.71
N LYS A 52 -7.03 0.69 -7.20
CA LYS A 52 -8.18 1.55 -6.87
C LYS A 52 -7.90 2.56 -5.76
N HIS A 53 -6.93 2.27 -4.88
CA HIS A 53 -6.53 3.16 -3.78
C HIS A 53 -5.35 4.08 -4.16
N GLY A 54 -4.95 4.08 -5.44
CA GLY A 54 -3.90 4.95 -5.96
C GLY A 54 -2.49 4.51 -5.60
N VAL A 55 -2.29 3.19 -5.49
CA VAL A 55 -0.98 2.53 -5.44
C VAL A 55 -0.74 1.77 -6.73
#